data_AF-A0A099LYQ8-F1
#
_entry.id   AF-A0A099LYQ8-F1
#
_cell.length_a   1.000
_cell.length_b   1.000
_cell.length_c   1.000
_cell.angle_alpha   90.00
_cell.angle_beta   90.00
_cell.angle_gamma   90.00
#
_symmetry.space_group_name_H-M   'P 1'
#
loop_
_entity.id
_entity.type
_entity.pdbx_description
1 polymer ?
#
loop_
_entity_poly.entity_id
_entity_poly.type
_entity_poly.pdbx_seq_one_letter_code
_entity_poly.pdbx_strand_id
1 'polypeptide(L)'
;MDAELLKTYKCAGKDNTPIVDNYLPKESFVLFDAYKLKGTEVVWNNKNLVQEYGIELDEDAIINELIENFSYVSKGYAKKARIITNDKKQFMADQYGSRHEICNGGSARCGINGHFQIKGIGRNPLIAANMSESHSHGKLFIDEAISEAIWGEICHKHLPYGAIRTLAIIKTNVKHKFGYLDDAPAKHCALAIREVSVRPAHFERCTFFWPEESYRYLRDNDANRVRKASPYISHLLLGEKQNASLGDALNIVIDRLACQIAASRVKGIPHGSLTSSNISVDGRFLDFGTITAVPDFGNYVLANGVGAVWDDHELIESWLVNFIDTVNHYSEGDLTPSQIREYSSNFSRLLDEYENNFLLVELGIEDHSESNLQQVSLLKDSLKSKERKFITRFNDEDFRQNVLFEAKALGLDVNFIGFPLRNAKYSSFTMLQGHLNTKYDYQSVSQLINIYLS
;
A
#
# COMPACT_ATOMS: atom_id res chain seq x y z
N MET A 1 16.01 11.79 -22.39
CA MET A 1 16.20 10.38 -21.98
C MET A 1 14.82 9.74 -21.69
N ASP A 2 13.80 10.05 -22.50
CA ASP A 2 12.51 10.45 -21.90
C ASP A 2 11.37 9.41 -21.96
N ALA A 3 11.39 8.47 -22.92
CA ALA A 3 10.33 7.46 -23.03
C ALA A 3 10.67 6.12 -22.37
N GLU A 4 11.94 5.86 -22.05
CA GLU A 4 12.42 4.53 -21.64
C GLU A 4 11.77 4.04 -20.34
N LEU A 5 11.54 4.94 -19.38
CA LEU A 5 10.89 4.62 -18.11
C LEU A 5 9.44 4.13 -18.28
N LEU A 6 8.78 4.51 -19.37
CA LEU A 6 7.41 4.09 -19.69
C LEU A 6 7.36 2.84 -20.58
N LYS A 7 8.51 2.27 -20.98
CA LYS A 7 8.54 1.09 -21.85
C LYS A 7 8.22 -0.18 -21.09
N THR A 8 7.45 -1.04 -21.76
CA THR A 8 7.33 -2.45 -21.39
C THR A 8 7.86 -3.33 -22.52
N TYR A 9 8.47 -4.45 -22.15
CA TYR A 9 9.25 -5.29 -23.04
C TYR A 9 8.51 -6.58 -23.38
N LYS A 10 8.89 -7.22 -24.49
CA LYS A 10 8.29 -8.50 -24.92
C LYS A 10 8.41 -9.59 -23.84
N CYS A 11 9.56 -9.64 -23.17
CA CYS A 11 9.79 -10.51 -22.02
C CYS A 11 10.39 -9.65 -20.89
N ALA A 12 9.71 -9.57 -19.76
CA ALA A 12 10.24 -8.94 -18.57
C ALA A 12 11.35 -9.81 -17.93
N GLY A 13 12.39 -9.17 -17.40
CA GLY A 13 13.51 -9.84 -16.73
C GLY A 13 14.54 -8.85 -16.19
N LYS A 14 15.63 -9.36 -15.62
CA LYS A 14 16.66 -8.55 -14.95
C LYS A 14 17.24 -7.41 -15.79
N ASP A 15 17.36 -7.61 -17.11
CA ASP A 15 18.02 -6.63 -17.99
C ASP A 15 17.14 -5.41 -18.30
N ASN A 16 15.84 -5.48 -17.99
CA ASN A 16 14.87 -4.45 -18.37
C ASN A 16 13.81 -4.15 -17.30
N THR A 17 13.87 -4.83 -16.16
CA THR A 17 12.92 -4.65 -15.06
C THR A 17 13.73 -4.50 -13.77
N PRO A 18 14.00 -3.25 -13.33
CA PRO A 18 15.01 -2.96 -12.30
C PRO A 18 14.80 -3.65 -10.96
N ILE A 19 13.57 -4.05 -10.60
CA ILE A 19 13.33 -4.74 -9.33
C ILE A 19 14.02 -6.12 -9.25
N VAL A 20 14.23 -6.77 -10.39
CA VAL A 20 14.78 -8.13 -10.46
C VAL A 20 16.29 -8.10 -10.28
N ASP A 21 16.78 -8.92 -9.37
CA ASP A 21 18.17 -9.09 -8.93
C ASP A 21 18.84 -7.86 -8.30
N ASN A 22 18.27 -6.65 -8.40
CA ASN A 22 18.71 -5.48 -7.62
C ASN A 22 17.96 -5.35 -6.28
N TYR A 23 16.66 -5.68 -6.24
CA TYR A 23 15.83 -5.50 -5.03
C TYR A 23 15.29 -6.83 -4.50
N LEU A 24 14.97 -7.77 -5.40
CA LEU A 24 14.54 -9.12 -5.06
C LEU A 24 15.12 -10.11 -6.06
N PRO A 25 15.41 -11.35 -5.65
CA PRO A 25 15.93 -12.36 -6.57
C PRO A 25 14.87 -12.75 -7.61
N LYS A 26 15.30 -13.24 -8.78
CA LYS A 26 14.40 -13.81 -9.80
C LYS A 26 13.38 -14.83 -9.26
N GLU A 27 13.74 -15.61 -8.22
CA GLU A 27 12.85 -16.60 -7.59
C GLU A 27 11.61 -15.97 -6.95
N SER A 28 11.68 -14.68 -6.62
CA SER A 28 10.54 -13.91 -6.11
C SER A 28 9.54 -13.53 -7.20
N PHE A 29 9.73 -13.98 -8.45
CA PHE A 29 8.85 -13.62 -9.56
C PHE A 29 8.39 -14.85 -10.35
N VAL A 30 7.17 -14.78 -10.87
CA VAL A 30 6.64 -15.75 -11.83
C VAL A 30 6.16 -15.04 -13.09
N LEU A 31 6.58 -15.54 -14.25
CA LEU A 31 6.18 -14.99 -15.55
C LEU A 31 4.77 -15.45 -15.92
N PHE A 32 4.02 -14.55 -16.56
CA PHE A 32 2.74 -14.87 -17.20
C PHE A 32 2.53 -14.03 -18.45
N ASP A 33 1.76 -14.57 -19.39
CA ASP A 33 1.43 -13.90 -20.64
C ASP A 33 0.29 -12.89 -20.42
N ALA A 34 0.48 -11.68 -20.96
CA ALA A 34 -0.56 -10.67 -21.11
C ALA A 34 -0.66 -10.21 -22.57
N TYR A 35 -1.85 -9.75 -22.95
CA TYR A 35 -2.21 -9.43 -24.32
C TYR A 35 -2.75 -8.01 -24.40
N LYS A 36 -2.45 -7.32 -25.50
CA LYS A 36 -2.92 -5.96 -25.71
C LYS A 36 -4.45 -5.88 -25.73
N LEU A 37 -5.00 -4.96 -24.95
CA LEU A 37 -6.41 -4.67 -24.84
C LEU A 37 -6.78 -3.47 -25.73
N LYS A 38 -7.77 -3.63 -26.60
CA LYS A 38 -8.28 -2.57 -27.49
C LYS A 38 -9.25 -1.64 -26.77
N GLY A 39 -9.27 -0.37 -27.14
CA GLY A 39 -10.29 0.59 -26.70
C GLY A 39 -10.16 0.94 -25.21
N THR A 40 -8.92 1.05 -24.74
CA THR A 40 -8.57 1.58 -23.42
C THR A 40 -8.39 3.10 -23.50
N GLU A 41 -8.62 3.80 -22.39
CA GLU A 41 -8.53 5.26 -22.30
C GLU A 41 -7.72 5.64 -21.05
N VAL A 42 -6.70 6.51 -21.18
CA VAL A 42 -6.10 7.15 -20.00
C VAL A 42 -7.13 8.12 -19.45
N VAL A 43 -7.49 7.99 -18.18
CA VAL A 43 -8.44 8.88 -17.50
C VAL A 43 -7.77 9.74 -16.43
N TRP A 44 -6.49 9.50 -16.14
CA TRP A 44 -5.70 10.34 -15.26
C TRP A 44 -4.22 10.01 -15.40
N ASN A 45 -3.36 11.03 -15.32
CA ASN A 45 -1.93 10.89 -15.10
C ASN A 45 -1.46 11.81 -13.96
N ASN A 46 -0.41 11.39 -13.27
CA ASN A 46 0.17 12.12 -12.16
C ASN A 46 1.31 13.00 -12.66
N LYS A 47 0.99 14.24 -13.02
CA LYS A 47 1.97 15.18 -13.60
C LYS A 47 3.18 15.41 -12.70
N ASN A 48 2.97 15.49 -11.38
CA ASN A 48 4.06 15.66 -10.42
C ASN A 48 4.98 14.44 -10.40
N LEU A 49 4.42 13.22 -10.34
CA LEU A 49 5.23 12.00 -10.36
C LEU A 49 5.96 11.81 -11.69
N VAL A 50 5.32 12.10 -12.82
CA VAL A 50 5.96 12.09 -14.15
C VAL A 50 7.19 13.00 -14.15
N GLN A 51 7.06 14.21 -13.61
CA GLN A 51 8.16 15.17 -13.50
C GLN A 51 9.26 14.68 -12.54
N GLU A 52 8.91 14.10 -11.40
CA GLU A 52 9.87 13.54 -10.43
C GLU A 52 10.69 12.38 -11.02
N TYR A 53 10.09 11.58 -11.90
CA TYR A 53 10.79 10.54 -12.65
C TYR A 53 11.62 11.10 -13.83
N GLY A 54 11.62 12.42 -14.07
CA GLY A 54 12.37 13.04 -15.15
C GLY A 54 11.85 12.69 -16.55
N ILE A 55 10.55 12.39 -16.69
CA ILE A 55 9.94 12.07 -17.98
C ILE A 55 9.61 13.39 -18.69
N GLU A 56 10.48 13.81 -19.61
CA GLU A 56 10.35 15.05 -20.39
C GLU A 56 9.55 14.84 -21.69
N LEU A 57 8.28 14.43 -21.56
CA LEU A 57 7.36 14.27 -22.68
C LEU A 57 6.15 15.20 -22.50
N ASP A 58 5.53 15.63 -23.60
CA ASP A 58 4.25 16.32 -23.53
C ASP A 58 3.11 15.35 -23.12
N GLU A 59 1.98 15.91 -22.70
CA GLU A 59 0.87 15.15 -22.14
C GLU A 59 0.28 14.13 -23.12
N ASP A 60 0.20 14.47 -24.42
CA ASP A 60 -0.32 13.57 -25.46
C ASP A 60 0.66 12.43 -25.72
N ALA A 61 1.96 12.72 -25.75
CA ALA A 61 3.01 11.71 -25.86
C ALA A 61 3.01 10.74 -24.66
N ILE A 62 2.85 11.26 -23.43
CA ILE A 62 2.72 10.42 -22.22
C ILE A 62 1.49 9.51 -22.32
N ILE A 63 0.33 10.05 -22.70
CA ILE A 63 -0.90 9.27 -22.86
C ILE A 63 -0.69 8.14 -23.89
N ASN A 64 -0.05 8.44 -25.02
CA ASN A 64 0.25 7.45 -26.04
C ASN A 64 1.19 6.36 -25.54
N GLU A 65 2.27 6.71 -24.82
CA GLU A 65 3.19 5.74 -24.23
C GLU A 65 2.49 4.88 -23.16
N LEU A 66 1.60 5.46 -22.35
CA LEU A 66 0.82 4.73 -21.35
C LEU A 66 -0.09 3.68 -21.99
N ILE A 67 -0.85 4.05 -23.02
CA ILE A 67 -1.68 3.11 -23.77
C ILE A 67 -0.81 2.07 -24.48
N GLU A 68 0.31 2.49 -25.06
CA GLU A 68 1.13 1.59 -25.84
C GLU A 68 1.78 0.51 -24.97
N ASN A 69 2.24 0.87 -23.78
CA ASN A 69 3.02 -0.04 -22.94
C ASN A 69 2.21 -0.70 -21.83
N PHE A 70 1.11 -0.12 -21.36
CA PHE A 70 0.41 -0.62 -20.18
C PHE A 70 -1.04 -1.07 -20.41
N SER A 71 -1.59 -0.94 -21.63
CA SER A 71 -2.90 -1.55 -21.97
C SER A 71 -2.82 -3.05 -22.24
N TYR A 72 -2.23 -3.82 -21.33
CA TYR A 72 -2.11 -5.29 -21.42
C TYR A 72 -2.92 -5.96 -20.32
N VAL A 73 -3.54 -7.09 -20.63
CA VAL A 73 -4.32 -7.89 -19.68
C VAL A 73 -4.10 -9.38 -19.88
N SER A 74 -4.23 -10.13 -18.80
CA SER A 74 -4.15 -11.60 -18.82
C SER A 74 -5.30 -12.25 -19.61
N LYS A 75 -5.11 -13.53 -19.95
CA LYS A 75 -6.12 -14.33 -20.63
C LYS A 75 -7.43 -14.38 -19.82
N GLY A 76 -8.55 -14.21 -20.51
CA GLY A 76 -9.89 -14.24 -19.89
C GLY A 76 -10.35 -12.93 -19.27
N TYR A 77 -9.56 -11.85 -19.36
CA TYR A 77 -9.96 -10.53 -18.84
C TYR A 77 -11.20 -9.95 -19.52
N ALA A 78 -11.24 -10.02 -20.85
CA ALA A 78 -12.31 -9.46 -21.69
C ALA A 78 -12.70 -10.42 -22.83
N LYS A 79 -13.77 -10.09 -23.55
CA LYS A 79 -14.19 -10.81 -24.77
C LYS A 79 -13.07 -10.79 -25.82
N LYS A 80 -12.89 -11.90 -26.55
CA LYS A 80 -11.82 -12.08 -27.56
C LYS A 80 -11.75 -10.95 -28.58
N ALA A 81 -12.88 -10.36 -28.98
CA ALA A 81 -12.92 -9.23 -29.92
C ALA A 81 -12.13 -7.99 -29.46
N ARG A 82 -11.93 -7.83 -28.14
CA ARG A 82 -11.17 -6.73 -27.54
C ARG A 82 -9.69 -7.06 -27.31
N ILE A 83 -9.25 -8.30 -27.54
CA ILE A 83 -7.88 -8.73 -27.28
C ILE A 83 -7.14 -8.87 -28.61
N ILE A 84 -5.95 -8.27 -28.73
CA ILE A 84 -5.04 -8.51 -29.86
C ILE A 84 -4.15 -9.70 -29.48
N THR A 85 -4.56 -10.91 -29.86
CA THR A 85 -3.87 -12.14 -29.43
C THR A 85 -2.44 -12.28 -29.95
N ASN A 86 -2.10 -11.59 -31.04
CA ASN A 86 -0.75 -11.60 -31.63
C ASN A 86 0.18 -10.56 -30.99
N ASP A 87 -0.37 -9.62 -30.21
CA ASP A 87 0.39 -8.62 -29.48
C ASP A 87 0.45 -9.04 -28.00
N LYS A 88 1.54 -9.72 -27.66
CA LYS A 88 1.74 -10.45 -26.40
C LYS A 88 3.06 -10.01 -25.76
N LYS A 89 3.00 -9.71 -24.46
CA LYS A 89 4.17 -9.47 -23.60
C LYS A 89 4.13 -10.40 -22.39
N GLN A 90 5.28 -10.74 -21.84
CA GLN A 90 5.37 -11.46 -20.56
C GLN A 90 5.57 -10.46 -19.42
N PHE A 91 4.70 -10.52 -18.42
CA PHE A 91 4.78 -9.75 -17.20
C PHE A 91 5.19 -10.68 -16.04
N MET A 92 5.73 -10.09 -14.97
CA MET A 92 6.08 -10.81 -13.76
C MET A 92 5.10 -10.50 -12.64
N ALA A 93 4.63 -11.53 -11.95
CA ALA A 93 3.94 -11.39 -10.68
C ALA A 93 4.94 -11.64 -9.55
N ASP A 94 5.04 -10.71 -8.60
CA ASP A 94 5.87 -10.83 -7.40
C ASP A 94 5.22 -11.76 -6.37
N GLN A 95 5.99 -12.74 -5.93
CA GLN A 95 5.65 -13.74 -4.93
C GLN A 95 5.99 -13.24 -3.53
N TYR A 96 5.04 -13.34 -2.61
CA TYR A 96 5.26 -13.04 -1.20
C TYR A 96 4.37 -13.89 -0.29
N GLY A 97 4.78 -13.95 0.97
CA GLY A 97 4.14 -14.72 2.02
C GLY A 97 2.83 -14.13 2.52
N SER A 98 2.08 -14.99 3.19
CA SER A 98 0.93 -14.63 4.03
C SER A 98 0.69 -15.79 4.98
N ARG A 99 0.33 -15.47 6.22
CA ARG A 99 -0.01 -16.47 7.25
C ARG A 99 -1.50 -16.74 7.38
N HIS A 100 -2.32 -16.06 6.60
CA HIS A 100 -3.76 -16.30 6.58
C HIS A 100 -4.04 -17.64 5.89
N GLU A 101 -4.97 -18.43 6.45
CA GLU A 101 -5.34 -19.76 5.91
C GLU A 101 -5.92 -19.70 4.49
N ILE A 102 -6.46 -18.54 4.10
CA ILE A 102 -6.94 -18.26 2.76
C ILE A 102 -6.12 -17.10 2.22
N CYS A 103 -5.15 -17.40 1.35
CA CYS A 103 -4.26 -16.39 0.79
C CYS A 103 -3.82 -16.71 -0.64
N ASN A 104 -3.56 -15.64 -1.40
CA ASN A 104 -2.86 -15.72 -2.68
C ASN A 104 -1.35 -15.86 -2.46
N GLY A 105 -0.64 -16.37 -3.46
CA GLY A 105 0.82 -16.57 -3.43
C GLY A 105 1.66 -15.30 -3.61
N GLY A 106 1.03 -14.12 -3.49
CA GLY A 106 1.63 -12.83 -3.77
C GLY A 106 0.67 -11.92 -4.54
N SER A 107 1.21 -11.10 -5.45
CA SER A 107 0.44 -10.13 -6.24
C SER A 107 -0.43 -10.81 -7.31
N ALA A 108 -1.57 -11.37 -6.90
CA ALA A 108 -2.45 -12.20 -7.74
C ALA A 108 -3.16 -11.47 -8.90
N ARG A 109 -3.13 -10.14 -8.88
CA ARG A 109 -3.78 -9.26 -9.87
C ARG A 109 -2.88 -8.14 -10.38
N CYS A 110 -1.56 -8.31 -10.22
CA CYS A 110 -0.59 -7.34 -10.69
C CYS A 110 0.39 -7.96 -11.69
N GLY A 111 1.00 -7.11 -12.51
CA GLY A 111 2.06 -7.49 -13.44
C GLY A 111 3.11 -6.40 -13.53
N ILE A 112 4.37 -6.78 -13.38
CA ILE A 112 5.55 -5.91 -13.45
C ILE A 112 6.24 -6.14 -14.80
N ASN A 113 6.59 -5.04 -15.47
CA ASN A 113 7.41 -5.03 -16.68
C ASN A 113 7.97 -3.61 -16.83
N GLY A 114 9.30 -3.46 -16.94
CA GLY A 114 9.91 -2.13 -16.90
C GLY A 114 9.96 -1.56 -15.48
N HIS A 115 9.73 -0.25 -15.35
CA HIS A 115 9.85 0.46 -14.08
C HIS A 115 8.58 0.44 -13.21
N PHE A 116 7.43 0.07 -13.78
CA PHE A 116 6.14 0.18 -13.12
C PHE A 116 5.39 -1.16 -13.03
N GLN A 117 4.44 -1.21 -12.09
CA GLN A 117 3.51 -2.32 -11.90
C GLN A 117 2.12 -1.92 -12.40
N ILE A 118 1.47 -2.82 -13.13
CA ILE A 118 0.04 -2.73 -13.47
C ILE A 118 -0.76 -3.46 -12.40
N LYS A 119 -1.64 -2.78 -11.66
CA LYS A 119 -2.66 -3.40 -10.79
C LYS A 119 -3.99 -3.49 -11.53
N GLY A 120 -4.64 -4.65 -11.43
CA GLY A 120 -5.88 -4.94 -12.16
C GLY A 120 -5.67 -5.55 -13.54
N ILE A 121 -4.48 -6.08 -13.82
CA ILE A 121 -4.10 -6.71 -15.10
C ILE A 121 -4.87 -8.02 -15.40
N GLY A 122 -5.64 -8.51 -14.44
CA GLY A 122 -6.37 -9.77 -14.49
C GLY A 122 -5.67 -10.89 -13.72
N ARG A 123 -6.18 -12.11 -13.91
CA ARG A 123 -5.73 -13.31 -13.21
C ARG A 123 -4.32 -13.70 -13.61
N ASN A 124 -3.49 -14.08 -12.64
CA ASN A 124 -2.14 -14.57 -12.88
C ASN A 124 -1.86 -15.84 -12.04
N PRO A 125 -0.67 -16.45 -12.16
CA PRO A 125 -0.33 -17.71 -11.48
C PRO A 125 -0.41 -17.70 -9.95
N LEU A 126 -0.49 -16.53 -9.32
CA LEU A 126 -0.50 -16.38 -7.86
C LEU A 126 -1.90 -16.36 -7.25
N ILE A 127 -2.95 -16.51 -8.06
CA ILE A 127 -4.30 -16.71 -7.54
C ILE A 127 -4.43 -18.09 -6.93
N ALA A 128 -4.88 -18.14 -5.67
CA ALA A 128 -5.17 -19.41 -5.03
C ALA A 128 -6.54 -19.95 -5.43
N ALA A 129 -6.63 -21.26 -5.57
CA ALA A 129 -7.85 -21.99 -5.94
C ALA A 129 -8.95 -21.89 -4.88
N ASN A 130 -8.59 -21.61 -3.62
CA ASN A 130 -9.51 -21.46 -2.49
C ASN A 130 -9.95 -20.01 -2.21
N MET A 131 -9.57 -19.04 -3.06
CA MET A 131 -10.05 -17.66 -2.92
C MET A 131 -11.52 -17.53 -3.37
N SER A 132 -12.26 -16.64 -2.72
CA SER A 132 -13.59 -16.24 -3.18
C SER A 132 -13.54 -15.62 -4.59
N GLU A 133 -14.68 -15.59 -5.29
CA GLU A 133 -14.79 -15.00 -6.63
C GLU A 133 -14.40 -13.50 -6.63
N SER A 134 -14.83 -12.77 -5.60
CA SER A 134 -14.51 -11.35 -5.37
C SER A 134 -13.01 -11.06 -5.25
N HIS A 135 -12.21 -12.04 -4.82
CA HIS A 135 -10.77 -11.91 -4.67
C HIS A 135 -9.97 -12.66 -5.75
N SER A 136 -10.64 -13.30 -6.71
CA SER A 136 -10.00 -14.12 -7.75
C SER A 136 -10.34 -13.68 -9.19
N HIS A 137 -11.17 -12.65 -9.40
CA HIS A 137 -11.47 -12.16 -10.75
C HIS A 137 -10.32 -11.37 -11.41
N GLY A 138 -9.33 -10.92 -10.62
CA GLY A 138 -8.09 -10.27 -11.08
C GLY A 138 -8.25 -8.84 -11.62
N LYS A 139 -9.45 -8.25 -11.57
CA LYS A 139 -9.71 -6.88 -12.04
C LYS A 139 -9.59 -5.89 -10.89
N LEU A 140 -9.44 -4.61 -11.24
CA LEU A 140 -9.51 -3.48 -10.31
C LEU A 140 -10.68 -2.61 -10.78
N PHE A 141 -11.56 -2.22 -9.86
CA PHE A 141 -12.61 -1.27 -10.21
C PHE A 141 -12.05 0.15 -10.29
N ILE A 142 -12.67 1.00 -11.11
CA ILE A 142 -12.16 2.34 -11.37
C ILE A 142 -12.23 3.25 -10.13
N ASP A 143 -13.23 3.06 -9.27
CA ASP A 143 -13.35 3.74 -7.97
C ASP A 143 -12.24 3.34 -7.01
N GLU A 144 -11.84 2.06 -7.00
CA GLU A 144 -10.64 1.59 -6.29
C GLU A 144 -9.37 2.25 -6.83
N ALA A 145 -9.19 2.30 -8.16
CA ALA A 145 -8.02 2.92 -8.79
C ALA A 145 -7.90 4.42 -8.49
N ILE A 146 -9.02 5.16 -8.51
CA ILE A 146 -9.05 6.58 -8.16
C ILE A 146 -8.72 6.76 -6.66
N SER A 147 -9.26 5.90 -5.79
CA SER A 147 -8.96 5.96 -4.36
C SER A 147 -7.48 5.67 -4.06
N GLU A 148 -6.87 4.72 -4.78
CA GLU A 148 -5.42 4.45 -4.69
C GLU A 148 -4.58 5.66 -5.12
N ALA A 149 -4.99 6.38 -6.17
CA ALA A 149 -4.33 7.60 -6.59
C ALA A 149 -4.45 8.71 -5.54
N ILE A 150 -5.65 8.97 -5.03
CA ILE A 150 -5.90 10.02 -4.03
C ILE A 150 -5.10 9.74 -2.75
N TRP A 151 -5.22 8.53 -2.19
CA TRP A 151 -4.55 8.19 -0.94
C TRP A 151 -3.04 8.04 -1.10
N GLY A 152 -2.57 7.57 -2.26
CA GLY A 152 -1.15 7.54 -2.58
C GLY A 152 -0.52 8.94 -2.49
N GLU A 153 -1.19 9.95 -3.05
CA GLU A 153 -0.70 11.33 -3.01
C GLU A 153 -0.88 12.00 -1.64
N ILE A 154 -2.01 11.80 -0.96
CA ILE A 154 -2.22 12.34 0.40
C ILE A 154 -1.16 11.78 1.35
N CYS A 155 -0.96 10.46 1.34
CA CYS A 155 0.04 9.83 2.20
C CYS A 155 1.46 10.28 1.82
N HIS A 156 1.78 10.38 0.53
CA HIS A 156 3.08 10.88 0.08
C HIS A 156 3.39 12.30 0.57
N LYS A 157 2.37 13.18 0.55
CA LYS A 157 2.51 14.57 1.00
C LYS A 157 2.60 14.71 2.52
N HIS A 158 1.89 13.87 3.27
CA HIS A 158 1.63 14.11 4.69
C HIS A 158 2.28 13.10 5.66
N LEU A 159 2.77 11.96 5.19
CA LEU A 159 3.40 10.94 6.03
C LEU A 159 4.92 10.93 5.85
N PRO A 160 5.70 10.59 6.90
CA PRO A 160 7.16 10.74 6.92
C PRO A 160 7.89 10.00 5.80
N TYR A 161 7.45 8.79 5.46
CA TYR A 161 8.05 8.00 4.38
C TYR A 161 7.18 7.98 3.13
N GLY A 162 5.97 8.55 3.21
CA GLY A 162 5.07 8.67 2.07
C GLY A 162 4.31 7.39 1.72
N ALA A 163 4.07 7.18 0.43
CA ALA A 163 3.25 6.08 -0.07
C ALA A 163 3.71 5.64 -1.46
N ILE A 164 3.26 4.45 -1.87
CA ILE A 164 3.40 3.98 -3.25
C ILE A 164 2.42 4.75 -4.13
N ARG A 165 2.95 5.51 -5.08
CA ARG A 165 2.18 6.45 -5.88
C ARG A 165 1.66 5.80 -7.16
N THR A 166 0.49 6.27 -7.60
CA THR A 166 -0.08 5.90 -8.89
C THR A 166 0.39 6.92 -9.93
N LEU A 167 1.01 6.43 -11.00
CA LEU A 167 1.44 7.22 -12.16
C LEU A 167 0.28 7.54 -13.08
N ALA A 168 -0.59 6.56 -13.34
CA ALA A 168 -1.72 6.73 -14.24
C ALA A 168 -2.86 5.75 -13.97
N ILE A 169 -4.06 6.13 -14.40
CA ILE A 169 -5.24 5.26 -14.43
C ILE A 169 -5.69 5.08 -15.88
N ILE A 170 -5.73 3.83 -16.33
CA ILE A 170 -6.21 3.44 -17.66
C ILE A 170 -7.55 2.74 -17.49
N LYS A 171 -8.63 3.38 -17.96
CA LYS A 171 -9.95 2.78 -18.04
C LYS A 171 -9.96 1.69 -19.10
N THR A 172 -10.36 0.49 -18.71
CA THR A 172 -10.37 -0.67 -19.62
C THR A 172 -11.61 -0.73 -20.50
N ASN A 173 -12.63 0.09 -20.25
CA ASN A 173 -13.97 -0.02 -20.85
C ASN A 173 -14.60 -1.43 -20.70
N VAL A 174 -14.08 -2.26 -19.80
CA VAL A 174 -14.71 -3.52 -19.37
C VAL A 174 -15.53 -3.21 -18.12
N LYS A 175 -16.68 -3.87 -17.98
CA LYS A 175 -17.46 -3.85 -16.74
C LYS A 175 -17.45 -5.23 -16.09
N HIS A 176 -17.49 -5.26 -14.76
CA HIS A 176 -17.58 -6.49 -13.99
C HIS A 176 -18.58 -6.31 -12.84
N LYS A 177 -19.30 -7.37 -12.47
CA LYS A 177 -20.29 -7.31 -11.38
C LYS A 177 -19.57 -7.06 -10.05
N PHE A 178 -20.11 -6.17 -9.24
CA PHE A 178 -19.58 -5.84 -7.93
C PHE A 178 -20.38 -6.55 -6.83
N GLY A 179 -19.80 -7.54 -6.16
CA GLY A 179 -20.38 -8.09 -4.92
C GLY A 179 -21.17 -9.41 -5.06
N TYR A 180 -21.72 -9.83 -3.91
CA TYR A 180 -22.27 -11.16 -3.62
C TYR A 180 -23.80 -11.22 -3.70
N LEU A 181 -24.46 -10.13 -4.09
CA LEU A 181 -25.91 -10.05 -4.21
C LEU A 181 -26.33 -10.32 -5.65
N ASP A 182 -27.42 -11.05 -5.83
CA ASP A 182 -28.12 -11.12 -7.11
C ASP A 182 -28.47 -9.68 -7.55
N ASP A 183 -28.29 -9.40 -8.85
CA ASP A 183 -28.49 -8.09 -9.50
C ASP A 183 -27.52 -6.94 -9.15
N ALA A 184 -26.36 -7.22 -8.56
CA ALA A 184 -25.39 -6.17 -8.28
C ALA A 184 -24.89 -5.46 -9.58
N PRO A 185 -24.74 -4.12 -9.56
CA PRO A 185 -24.43 -3.35 -10.76
C PRO A 185 -23.02 -3.67 -11.27
N ALA A 186 -22.88 -3.67 -12.60
CA ALA A 186 -21.59 -3.84 -13.24
C ALA A 186 -20.80 -2.53 -13.19
N LYS A 187 -19.67 -2.52 -12.47
CA LYS A 187 -18.76 -1.38 -12.33
C LYS A 187 -17.70 -1.39 -13.43
N HIS A 188 -17.23 -0.21 -13.82
CA HIS A 188 -16.11 -0.05 -14.74
C HIS A 188 -14.80 -0.55 -14.11
N CYS A 189 -13.99 -1.25 -14.90
CA CYS A 189 -12.67 -1.72 -14.49
C CYS A 189 -11.56 -0.82 -15.04
N ALA A 190 -10.46 -0.73 -14.30
CA ALA A 190 -9.28 0.04 -14.65
C ALA A 190 -7.99 -0.77 -14.48
N LEU A 191 -6.91 -0.24 -15.05
CA LEU A 191 -5.54 -0.59 -14.74
C LEU A 191 -4.94 0.62 -14.01
N ALA A 192 -4.40 0.39 -12.81
CA ALA A 192 -3.63 1.42 -12.11
C ALA A 192 -2.14 1.15 -12.34
N ILE A 193 -1.45 2.12 -12.93
CA ILE A 193 0.00 2.06 -13.18
C ILE A 193 0.66 2.71 -11.98
N ARG A 194 1.40 1.94 -11.19
CA ARG A 194 1.96 2.41 -9.92
C ARG A 194 3.41 1.98 -9.75
N GLU A 195 4.08 2.65 -8.84
CA GLU A 195 5.44 2.28 -8.43
C GLU A 195 5.48 0.86 -7.88
N VAL A 196 6.63 0.20 -7.99
CA VAL A 196 6.87 -1.12 -7.42
C VAL A 196 7.45 -0.97 -6.01
N SER A 197 7.14 -1.90 -5.11
CA SER A 197 7.64 -1.89 -3.73
C SER A 197 8.00 -3.27 -3.22
N VAL A 198 8.98 -3.31 -2.31
CA VAL A 198 9.35 -4.51 -1.57
C VAL A 198 8.72 -4.41 -0.17
N ARG A 199 7.85 -5.36 0.14
CA ARG A 199 7.15 -5.53 1.43
C ARG A 199 7.85 -6.53 2.36
N PRO A 200 7.67 -6.43 3.69
CA PRO A 200 8.07 -7.49 4.64
C PRO A 200 7.60 -8.89 4.21
N ALA A 201 6.39 -9.01 3.67
CA ALA A 201 5.84 -10.27 3.17
C ALA A 201 6.73 -10.98 2.12
N HIS A 202 7.57 -10.27 1.36
CA HIS A 202 8.47 -10.94 0.40
C HIS A 202 9.51 -11.84 1.09
N PHE A 203 9.74 -11.64 2.37
CA PHE A 203 10.67 -12.44 3.17
C PHE A 203 9.95 -13.46 4.05
N GLU A 204 8.63 -13.57 3.96
CA GLU A 204 7.81 -14.52 4.69
C GLU A 204 7.42 -15.70 3.81
N ARG A 205 7.17 -16.88 4.40
CA ARG A 205 6.64 -18.06 3.70
C ARG A 205 5.15 -17.89 3.38
N CYS A 206 4.70 -18.49 2.28
CA CYS A 206 3.29 -18.53 1.87
C CYS A 206 2.71 -19.94 2.06
N THR A 207 2.66 -20.41 3.31
CA THR A 207 2.38 -21.84 3.62
C THR A 207 0.98 -22.29 3.26
N PHE A 208 0.01 -21.37 3.18
CA PHE A 208 -1.38 -21.64 2.87
C PHE A 208 -1.78 -21.30 1.43
N PHE A 209 -0.79 -21.03 0.56
CA PHE A 209 -1.06 -20.79 -0.84
C PHE A 209 -1.37 -22.10 -1.57
N TRP A 210 -2.57 -22.17 -2.17
CA TRP A 210 -3.03 -23.30 -2.97
C TRP A 210 -3.17 -22.91 -4.45
N PRO A 211 -2.09 -22.92 -5.24
CA PRO A 211 -2.15 -22.60 -6.67
C PRO A 211 -3.00 -23.59 -7.47
N GLU A 212 -3.37 -23.21 -8.69
CA GLU A 212 -3.81 -24.17 -9.72
C GLU A 212 -2.72 -25.24 -9.96
N GLU A 213 -3.11 -26.46 -10.35
CA GLU A 213 -2.20 -27.62 -10.43
C GLU A 213 -0.96 -27.37 -11.31
N SER A 214 -1.13 -26.63 -12.42
CA SER A 214 -0.01 -26.27 -13.30
C SER A 214 1.04 -25.35 -12.65
N TYR A 215 0.69 -24.72 -11.53
CA TYR A 215 1.53 -23.79 -10.77
C TYR A 215 1.90 -24.31 -9.38
N ARG A 216 1.69 -25.61 -9.10
CA ARG A 216 2.01 -26.23 -7.80
C ARG A 216 3.46 -26.03 -7.35
N TYR A 217 4.39 -25.94 -8.30
CA TYR A 217 5.80 -25.66 -8.04
C TYR A 217 6.04 -24.33 -7.31
N LEU A 218 5.14 -23.35 -7.41
CA LEU A 218 5.25 -22.07 -6.71
C LEU A 218 5.13 -22.25 -5.19
N ARG A 219 4.20 -23.11 -4.75
CA ARG A 219 4.08 -23.50 -3.34
C ARG A 219 5.23 -24.40 -2.92
N ASP A 220 5.55 -25.42 -3.74
CA ASP A 220 6.54 -26.43 -3.38
C ASP A 220 7.97 -25.84 -3.25
N ASN A 221 8.28 -24.77 -4.00
CA ASN A 221 9.58 -24.08 -3.96
C ASN A 221 9.63 -22.84 -3.04
N ASP A 222 8.56 -22.52 -2.31
CA ASP A 222 8.46 -21.29 -1.52
C ASP A 222 9.57 -21.15 -0.47
N ALA A 223 10.03 -22.26 0.11
CA ALA A 223 11.17 -22.26 1.04
C ALA A 223 12.46 -21.74 0.39
N ASN A 224 12.71 -22.15 -0.86
CA ASN A 224 13.88 -21.73 -1.60
C ASN A 224 13.76 -20.27 -2.04
N ARG A 225 12.55 -19.81 -2.40
CA ARG A 225 12.28 -18.40 -2.68
C ARG A 225 12.66 -17.53 -1.48
N VAL A 226 12.16 -17.84 -0.28
CA VAL A 226 12.49 -17.07 0.93
C VAL A 226 13.99 -17.11 1.21
N ARG A 227 14.61 -18.30 1.17
CA ARG A 227 16.07 -18.43 1.35
C ARG A 227 16.88 -17.55 0.39
N LYS A 228 16.42 -17.37 -0.84
CA LYS A 228 17.06 -16.49 -1.83
C LYS A 228 16.74 -15.02 -1.61
N ALA A 229 15.56 -14.70 -1.09
CA ALA A 229 15.12 -13.34 -0.84
C ALA A 229 15.74 -12.75 0.44
N SER A 230 15.85 -13.52 1.52
CA SER A 230 16.30 -13.02 2.84
C SER A 230 17.61 -12.20 2.82
N PRO A 231 18.66 -12.54 2.04
CA PRO A 231 19.86 -11.71 1.96
C PRO A 231 19.65 -10.30 1.39
N TYR A 232 18.57 -10.07 0.63
CA TYR A 232 18.28 -8.77 0.03
C TYR A 232 17.83 -7.73 1.06
N ILE A 233 17.29 -8.13 2.23
CA ILE A 233 16.76 -7.18 3.20
C ILE A 233 17.82 -6.17 3.67
N SER A 234 19.02 -6.64 4.02
CA SER A 234 20.11 -5.78 4.48
C SER A 234 20.61 -4.90 3.36
N HIS A 235 20.73 -5.45 2.14
CA HIS A 235 21.15 -4.70 0.96
C HIS A 235 20.19 -3.57 0.61
N LEU A 236 18.88 -3.82 0.66
CA LEU A 236 17.83 -2.84 0.39
C LEU A 236 17.87 -1.63 1.33
N LEU A 237 18.20 -1.86 2.60
CA LEU A 237 18.10 -0.84 3.65
C LEU A 237 19.44 -0.16 3.96
N LEU A 238 20.56 -0.85 3.73
CA LEU A 238 21.90 -0.39 4.10
C LEU A 238 22.82 -0.17 2.88
N GLY A 239 22.38 -0.53 1.67
CA GLY A 239 23.16 -0.48 0.44
C GLY A 239 24.17 -1.63 0.30
N GLU A 240 25.11 -1.51 -0.64
CA GLU A 240 26.21 -2.48 -0.88
C GLU A 240 27.33 -2.43 0.17
N LYS A 241 27.00 -2.13 1.44
CA LYS A 241 28.03 -2.10 2.49
C LYS A 241 28.45 -3.53 2.83
N GLN A 242 29.73 -3.84 2.61
CA GLN A 242 30.34 -5.07 3.12
C GLN A 242 30.14 -5.10 4.64
N ASN A 243 29.53 -6.18 5.16
CA ASN A 243 29.17 -6.40 6.58
C ASN A 243 27.90 -5.69 7.10
N ALA A 244 26.91 -5.39 6.24
CA ALA A 244 25.60 -4.91 6.67
C ALA A 244 24.91 -5.92 7.62
N SER A 245 24.80 -5.57 8.91
CA SER A 245 24.16 -6.42 9.93
C SER A 245 22.65 -6.52 9.67
N LEU A 246 22.11 -7.74 9.76
CA LEU A 246 20.65 -7.96 9.76
C LEU A 246 19.98 -7.14 10.86
N GLY A 247 20.60 -7.04 12.04
CA GLY A 247 20.03 -6.29 13.15
C GLY A 247 19.85 -4.80 12.87
N ASP A 248 20.77 -4.18 12.13
CA ASP A 248 20.69 -2.78 11.72
C ASP A 248 19.57 -2.57 10.69
N ALA A 249 19.45 -3.50 9.74
CA ALA A 249 18.37 -3.48 8.76
C ALA A 249 17.00 -3.60 9.45
N LEU A 250 16.86 -4.50 10.44
CA LEU A 250 15.64 -4.66 11.22
C LEU A 250 15.31 -3.41 12.05
N ASN A 251 16.31 -2.78 12.68
CA ASN A 251 16.13 -1.51 13.38
C ASN A 251 15.53 -0.43 12.45
N ILE A 252 16.05 -0.31 11.22
CA ILE A 252 15.52 0.63 10.22
C ILE A 252 14.07 0.30 9.86
N VAL A 253 13.73 -0.98 9.63
CA VAL A 253 12.33 -1.35 9.35
C VAL A 253 11.43 -0.92 10.50
N ILE A 254 11.78 -1.28 11.73
CA ILE A 254 10.96 -1.04 12.92
C ILE A 254 10.76 0.46 13.17
N ASP A 255 11.83 1.23 13.07
CA ASP A 255 11.81 2.70 13.17
C ASP A 255 10.84 3.32 12.15
N ARG A 256 11.00 2.94 10.88
CA ARG A 256 10.16 3.44 9.78
C ARG A 256 8.70 3.08 9.94
N LEU A 257 8.41 1.83 10.32
CA LEU A 257 7.05 1.36 10.57
C LEU A 257 6.40 2.15 11.71
N ALA A 258 7.08 2.26 12.85
CA ALA A 258 6.57 2.96 14.02
C ALA A 258 6.27 4.44 13.70
N CYS A 259 7.23 5.13 13.08
CA CYS A 259 7.10 6.54 12.70
C CYS A 259 5.97 6.77 11.68
N GLN A 260 5.90 5.96 10.62
CA GLN A 260 4.85 6.09 9.61
C GLN A 260 3.44 5.87 10.21
N ILE A 261 3.28 4.83 11.01
CA ILE A 261 1.98 4.44 11.57
C ILE A 261 1.53 5.47 12.60
N ALA A 262 2.43 5.89 13.49
CA ALA A 262 2.18 6.96 14.46
C ALA A 262 1.65 8.23 13.78
N ALA A 263 2.36 8.70 12.73
CA ALA A 263 1.95 9.87 11.97
C ALA A 263 0.54 9.71 11.40
N SER A 264 0.23 8.54 10.82
CA SER A 264 -1.08 8.29 10.21
C SER A 264 -2.23 8.29 11.24
N ARG A 265 -2.02 7.71 12.43
CA ARG A 265 -3.00 7.67 13.52
C ARG A 265 -3.26 9.06 14.08
N VAL A 266 -2.21 9.81 14.40
CA VAL A 266 -2.31 11.16 14.97
C VAL A 266 -2.98 12.13 13.99
N LYS A 267 -2.55 12.14 12.73
CA LYS A 267 -3.13 12.95 11.66
C LYS A 267 -4.57 12.54 11.31
N GLY A 268 -5.00 11.36 11.76
CA GLY A 268 -6.36 10.88 11.63
C GLY A 268 -6.69 10.29 10.27
N ILE A 269 -5.70 9.68 9.60
CA ILE A 269 -5.85 8.89 8.38
C ILE A 269 -5.21 7.49 8.54
N PRO A 270 -5.64 6.71 9.56
CA PRO A 270 -5.11 5.36 9.79
C PRO A 270 -5.41 4.46 8.58
N HIS A 271 -4.43 3.62 8.22
CA HIS A 271 -4.52 2.78 7.02
C HIS A 271 -5.66 1.76 7.08
N GLY A 272 -5.95 1.20 8.25
CA GLY A 272 -7.08 0.28 8.45
C GLY A 272 -6.87 -1.16 7.99
N SER A 273 -5.69 -1.55 7.48
CA SER A 273 -5.35 -2.94 7.14
C SER A 273 -3.83 -3.14 7.01
N LEU A 274 -3.09 -2.90 8.10
CA LEU A 274 -1.62 -3.00 8.12
C LEU A 274 -1.14 -4.43 8.39
N THR A 275 -1.13 -5.23 7.33
CA THR A 275 -0.46 -6.53 7.30
C THR A 275 0.95 -6.37 6.73
N SER A 276 1.78 -7.40 6.88
CA SER A 276 3.13 -7.47 6.29
C SER A 276 3.17 -7.30 4.76
N SER A 277 2.02 -7.40 4.07
CA SER A 277 1.90 -7.17 2.62
C SER A 277 1.40 -5.77 2.22
N ASN A 278 0.88 -4.96 3.14
CA ASN A 278 0.28 -3.65 2.85
C ASN A 278 1.18 -2.48 3.29
N ILE A 279 2.44 -2.77 3.59
CA ILE A 279 3.48 -1.78 3.88
C ILE A 279 4.80 -2.20 3.23
N SER A 280 5.54 -1.23 2.74
CA SER A 280 6.87 -1.43 2.16
C SER A 280 7.94 -1.46 3.28
N VAL A 281 9.06 -2.16 3.06
CA VAL A 281 10.19 -2.20 4.02
C VAL A 281 10.83 -0.83 4.22
N ASP A 282 10.60 0.10 3.30
CA ASP A 282 11.02 1.50 3.42
C ASP A 282 10.00 2.40 4.15
N GLY A 283 8.93 1.83 4.71
CA GLY A 283 7.90 2.54 5.48
C GLY A 283 6.75 3.08 4.63
N ARG A 284 6.82 3.06 3.29
CA ARG A 284 5.73 3.53 2.43
C ARG A 284 4.48 2.67 2.54
N PHE A 285 3.32 3.32 2.68
CA PHE A 285 2.02 2.64 2.63
C PHE A 285 1.61 2.25 1.20
N LEU A 286 0.80 1.20 1.08
CA LEU A 286 0.19 0.76 -0.18
C LEU A 286 -1.08 -0.07 0.07
N ASP A 287 -1.91 -0.21 -0.97
CA ASP A 287 -3.19 -0.94 -0.92
C ASP A 287 -4.23 -0.24 -0.02
N PHE A 288 -4.60 0.96 -0.46
CA PHE A 288 -5.47 1.94 0.20
C PHE A 288 -6.97 1.59 0.20
N GLY A 289 -7.33 0.31 0.20
CA GLY A 289 -8.74 -0.11 0.13
C GLY A 289 -9.53 0.19 1.42
N THR A 290 -8.85 0.35 2.56
CA THR A 290 -9.46 0.46 3.90
C THR A 290 -9.14 1.76 4.62
N ILE A 291 -8.21 2.56 4.07
CA ILE A 291 -7.81 3.84 4.66
C ILE A 291 -8.98 4.83 4.54
N THR A 292 -9.16 5.59 5.61
CA THR A 292 -10.18 6.64 5.68
C THR A 292 -9.77 7.65 6.74
N ALA A 293 -10.20 8.90 6.60
CA ALA A 293 -10.15 9.81 7.71
C ALA A 293 -11.03 9.32 8.87
N VAL A 294 -10.62 9.63 10.09
CA VAL A 294 -11.36 9.40 11.33
C VAL A 294 -11.59 10.72 12.06
N PRO A 295 -12.77 10.92 12.68
CA PRO A 295 -13.19 12.25 13.15
C PRO A 295 -12.46 12.72 14.42
N ASP A 296 -11.97 11.79 15.24
CA ASP A 296 -11.37 12.04 16.55
C ASP A 296 -10.39 10.92 16.92
N PHE A 297 -9.88 10.93 18.16
CA PHE A 297 -8.99 9.90 18.71
C PHE A 297 -9.74 8.62 19.14
N GLY A 298 -10.91 8.38 18.55
CA GLY A 298 -11.66 7.15 18.71
C GLY A 298 -10.95 5.90 18.19
N ASN A 299 -11.23 4.76 18.82
CA ASN A 299 -10.72 3.46 18.38
C ASN A 299 -11.63 2.84 17.31
N TYR A 300 -11.46 3.27 16.07
CA TYR A 300 -12.35 2.87 14.96
C TYR A 300 -11.94 1.54 14.33
N VAL A 301 -12.91 0.64 14.14
CA VAL A 301 -12.71 -0.58 13.34
C VAL A 301 -12.91 -0.25 11.87
N LEU A 302 -11.84 -0.32 11.08
CA LEU A 302 -11.86 0.05 9.65
C LEU A 302 -11.89 -1.16 8.73
N ALA A 303 -11.33 -2.28 9.17
CA ALA A 303 -11.46 -3.57 8.50
C ALA A 303 -11.59 -4.68 9.53
N ASN A 304 -12.24 -5.77 9.14
CA ASN A 304 -12.40 -6.93 9.99
C ASN A 304 -11.07 -7.67 10.14
N GLY A 305 -10.74 -8.09 11.36
CA GLY A 305 -9.62 -8.99 11.64
C GLY A 305 -8.24 -8.32 11.79
N VAL A 306 -8.16 -6.99 11.74
CA VAL A 306 -6.88 -6.24 11.84
C VAL A 306 -6.74 -5.37 13.08
N GLY A 307 -7.77 -5.34 13.93
CA GLY A 307 -7.85 -4.38 15.04
C GLY A 307 -8.50 -3.05 14.63
N ALA A 308 -8.65 -2.19 15.61
CA ALA A 308 -9.08 -0.80 15.47
C ALA A 308 -7.87 0.14 15.59
N VAL A 309 -8.05 1.42 15.27
CA VAL A 309 -6.98 2.44 15.15
C VAL A 309 -5.92 2.42 16.26
N TRP A 310 -6.30 2.13 17.51
CA TRP A 310 -5.40 2.18 18.66
C TRP A 310 -5.01 0.79 19.19
N ASP A 311 -5.46 -0.28 18.56
CA ASP A 311 -5.11 -1.67 18.91
C ASP A 311 -4.62 -2.51 17.71
N ASP A 312 -4.52 -1.95 16.51
CA ASP A 312 -3.96 -2.61 15.31
C ASP A 312 -2.45 -2.89 15.43
N HIS A 313 -1.75 -2.29 16.41
CA HIS A 313 -0.36 -2.63 16.73
C HIS A 313 -0.19 -4.08 17.20
N GLU A 314 -1.20 -4.69 17.84
CA GLU A 314 -1.14 -6.07 18.32
C GLU A 314 -0.93 -7.06 17.16
N LEU A 315 -1.64 -6.84 16.04
CA LEU A 315 -1.45 -7.62 14.83
C LEU A 315 -0.05 -7.37 14.24
N ILE A 316 0.42 -6.12 14.28
CA ILE A 316 1.72 -5.71 13.73
C ILE A 316 2.88 -6.37 14.47
N GLU A 317 2.85 -6.35 15.79
CA GLU A 317 3.81 -7.07 16.64
C GLU A 317 3.82 -8.57 16.32
N SER A 318 2.62 -9.17 16.17
CA SER A 318 2.50 -10.58 15.82
C SER A 318 3.19 -10.91 14.50
N TRP A 319 2.93 -10.15 13.44
CA TRP A 319 3.60 -10.41 12.16
C TRP A 319 5.07 -9.96 12.15
N LEU A 320 5.49 -8.98 12.95
CA LEU A 320 6.89 -8.59 13.09
C LEU A 320 7.76 -9.70 13.68
N VAL A 321 7.32 -10.33 14.78
CA VAL A 321 8.03 -11.49 15.37
C VAL A 321 8.25 -12.57 14.32
N ASN A 322 7.22 -12.82 13.52
CA ASN A 322 7.19 -13.83 12.48
C ASN A 322 8.08 -13.52 11.28
N PHE A 323 8.04 -12.28 10.82
CA PHE A 323 8.90 -11.75 9.77
C PHE A 323 10.37 -11.83 10.19
N ILE A 324 10.70 -11.34 11.39
CA ILE A 324 12.06 -11.34 11.93
C ILE A 324 12.58 -12.75 12.12
N ASP A 325 11.78 -13.66 12.69
CA ASP A 325 12.14 -15.07 12.85
C ASP A 325 12.45 -15.73 11.50
N THR A 326 11.62 -15.46 10.48
CA THR A 326 11.83 -16.01 9.14
C THR A 326 13.12 -15.47 8.52
N VAL A 327 13.34 -14.16 8.55
CA VAL A 327 14.55 -13.55 8.00
C VAL A 327 15.79 -14.02 8.75
N ASN A 328 15.74 -14.08 10.08
CA ASN A 328 16.82 -14.58 10.92
C ASN A 328 17.18 -16.02 10.57
N HIS A 329 16.20 -16.91 10.47
CA HIS A 329 16.42 -18.30 10.08
C HIS A 329 17.07 -18.44 8.70
N TYR A 330 16.52 -17.75 7.69
CA TYR A 330 16.96 -17.91 6.30
C TYR A 330 18.22 -17.11 5.92
N SER A 331 18.61 -16.13 6.73
CA SER A 331 19.87 -15.39 6.60
C SER A 331 21.00 -15.96 7.46
N GLU A 332 20.80 -17.12 8.11
CA GLU A 332 21.76 -17.70 9.07
C GLU A 332 22.12 -16.71 10.20
N GLY A 333 21.14 -15.90 10.61
CA GLY A 333 21.29 -14.97 11.72
C GLY A 333 21.36 -15.69 13.07
N ASP A 334 21.88 -14.96 14.05
CA ASP A 334 22.16 -15.46 15.41
C ASP A 334 21.18 -14.91 16.46
N LEU A 335 20.07 -14.26 16.03
CA LEU A 335 19.10 -13.72 16.96
C LEU A 335 18.40 -14.85 17.72
N THR A 336 18.41 -14.75 19.04
CA THR A 336 17.65 -15.61 19.93
C THR A 336 16.16 -15.23 19.93
N PRO A 337 15.25 -16.13 20.34
CA PRO A 337 13.83 -15.80 20.49
C PRO A 337 13.54 -14.61 21.42
N SER A 338 14.43 -14.31 22.38
CA SER A 338 14.30 -13.11 23.23
C SER A 338 14.55 -11.84 22.43
N GLN A 339 15.67 -11.79 21.70
CA GLN A 339 16.04 -10.65 20.86
C GLN A 339 14.99 -10.37 19.77
N ILE A 340 14.40 -11.41 19.18
CA ILE A 340 13.29 -11.27 18.22
C ILE A 340 12.09 -10.56 18.87
N ARG A 341 11.73 -10.91 20.10
CA ARG A 341 10.65 -10.25 20.84
C ARG A 341 11.01 -8.84 21.30
N GLU A 342 12.28 -8.58 21.59
CA GLU A 342 12.77 -7.23 21.92
C GLU A 342 12.55 -6.28 20.75
N TYR A 343 12.81 -6.69 19.51
CA TYR A 343 12.50 -5.90 18.32
C TYR A 343 11.00 -5.56 18.21
N SER A 344 10.12 -6.53 18.46
CA SER A 344 8.66 -6.30 18.48
C SER A 344 8.24 -5.34 19.60
N SER A 345 8.83 -5.47 20.78
CA SER A 345 8.55 -4.58 21.91
C SER A 345 9.08 -3.16 21.66
N ASN A 346 10.21 -3.07 20.96
CA ASN A 346 10.80 -1.81 20.53
C ASN A 346 9.92 -1.07 19.53
N PHE A 347 9.20 -1.79 18.65
CA PHE A 347 8.19 -1.19 17.77
C PHE A 347 7.11 -0.47 18.56
N SER A 348 6.50 -1.10 19.58
CA SER A 348 5.43 -0.50 20.38
C SER A 348 5.92 0.74 21.13
N ARG A 349 7.14 0.68 21.68
CA ARG A 349 7.79 1.82 22.34
C ARG A 349 7.98 2.99 21.39
N LEU A 350 8.59 2.75 20.23
CA LEU A 350 8.82 3.79 19.21
C LEU A 350 7.50 4.35 18.68
N LEU A 351 6.49 3.50 18.50
CA LEU A 351 5.17 3.90 18.05
C LEU A 351 4.55 4.92 19.02
N ASP A 352 4.59 4.63 20.32
CA ASP A 352 4.10 5.56 21.35
C ASP A 352 4.88 6.89 21.35
N GLU A 353 6.21 6.82 21.28
CA GLU A 353 7.09 7.99 21.21
C GLU A 353 6.81 8.86 19.99
N TYR A 354 6.67 8.27 18.82
CA TYR A 354 6.35 9.00 17.60
C TYR A 354 4.93 9.59 17.64
N GLU A 355 3.95 8.88 18.20
CA GLU A 355 2.60 9.42 18.35
C GLU A 355 2.60 10.69 19.22
N ASN A 356 3.38 10.68 20.31
CA ASN A 356 3.51 11.84 21.20
C ASN A 356 4.19 13.01 20.47
N ASN A 357 5.26 12.74 19.71
CA ASN A 357 5.95 13.75 18.91
C ASN A 357 5.05 14.36 17.83
N PHE A 358 4.33 13.54 17.06
CA PHE A 358 3.42 14.05 16.04
C PHE A 358 2.25 14.82 16.67
N LEU A 359 1.79 14.44 17.87
CA LEU A 359 0.74 15.19 18.55
C LEU A 359 1.22 16.58 18.96
N LEU A 360 2.45 16.74 19.46
CA LEU A 360 3.02 18.08 19.71
C LEU A 360 3.06 18.94 18.44
N VAL A 361 3.47 18.36 17.31
CA VAL A 361 3.48 19.05 16.01
C VAL A 361 2.08 19.50 15.60
N GLU A 362 1.08 18.63 15.73
CA GLU A 362 -0.32 18.97 15.44
C GLU A 362 -0.88 20.01 16.44
N LEU A 363 -0.30 20.16 17.64
CA LEU A 363 -0.63 21.24 18.59
C LEU A 363 0.17 22.53 18.37
N GLY A 364 1.07 22.56 17.37
CA GLY A 364 1.94 23.70 17.11
C GLY A 364 2.98 23.97 18.20
N ILE A 365 3.37 22.95 18.96
CA ILE A 365 4.37 23.05 20.03
C ILE A 365 5.73 22.63 19.47
N GLU A 366 6.67 23.58 19.37
CA GLU A 366 8.04 23.33 18.88
C GLU A 366 8.96 22.73 19.96
N ASP A 367 8.65 22.94 21.25
CA ASP A 367 9.45 22.39 22.35
C ASP A 367 9.07 20.92 22.61
N HIS A 368 9.97 20.01 22.23
CA HIS A 368 9.85 18.58 22.46
C HIS A 368 10.62 18.13 23.72
N SER A 369 10.59 18.95 24.77
CA SER A 369 11.15 18.60 26.08
C SER A 369 10.45 17.40 26.71
N GLU A 370 11.14 16.70 27.62
CA GLU A 370 10.57 15.55 28.35
C GLU A 370 9.27 15.91 29.08
N SER A 371 9.16 17.14 29.60
CA SER A 371 7.95 17.64 30.25
C SER A 371 6.76 17.68 29.28
N ASN A 372 6.94 18.27 28.09
CA ASN A 372 5.87 18.34 27.09
C ASN A 372 5.51 16.96 26.55
N LEU A 373 6.50 16.07 26.36
CA LEU A 373 6.26 14.68 25.95
C LEU A 373 5.45 13.89 27.00
N GLN A 374 5.68 14.13 28.29
CA GLN A 374 4.87 13.52 29.35
C GLN A 374 3.43 14.07 29.34
N GLN A 375 3.26 15.39 29.23
CA GLN A 375 1.94 16.02 29.19
C GLN A 375 1.14 15.60 27.95
N VAL A 376 1.77 15.53 26.78
CA VAL A 376 1.10 15.12 25.53
C VAL A 376 0.76 13.64 25.53
N SER A 377 1.55 12.80 26.19
CA SER A 377 1.21 11.38 26.40
C SER A 377 -0.07 11.24 27.23
N LEU A 378 -0.19 12.00 28.31
CA LEU A 378 -1.42 12.06 29.12
C LEU A 378 -2.63 12.55 28.31
N LEU A 379 -2.44 13.59 27.48
CA LEU A 379 -3.47 14.09 26.56
C LEU A 379 -3.90 13.02 25.55
N LYS A 380 -2.94 12.32 24.94
CA LYS A 380 -3.24 11.25 23.98
C LYS A 380 -4.11 10.18 24.63
N ASP A 381 -3.78 9.77 25.84
CA ASP A 381 -4.52 8.74 26.57
C ASP A 381 -5.90 9.21 27.05
N SER A 382 -6.09 10.49 27.37
CA SER A 382 -7.41 11.04 27.70
C SER A 382 -8.32 11.13 26.46
N LEU A 383 -7.76 11.46 25.30
CA LEU A 383 -8.48 11.56 24.04
C LEU A 383 -8.83 10.19 23.42
N LYS A 384 -8.05 9.15 23.74
CA LYS A 384 -8.25 7.79 23.20
C LYS A 384 -9.48 7.12 23.79
N SER A 385 -10.32 6.56 22.91
CA SER A 385 -11.36 5.61 23.33
C SER A 385 -10.76 4.21 23.50
N LYS A 386 -11.05 3.52 24.59
CA LYS A 386 -10.73 2.07 24.71
C LYS A 386 -11.73 1.21 23.94
N GLU A 387 -12.98 1.66 23.85
CA GLU A 387 -14.02 0.93 23.16
C GLU A 387 -13.86 1.05 21.64
N ARG A 388 -13.92 -0.11 20.97
CA ARG A 388 -13.96 -0.23 19.52
C ARG A 388 -15.30 0.30 19.00
N LYS A 389 -15.27 1.22 18.04
CA LYS A 389 -16.48 1.85 17.48
C LYS A 389 -16.47 1.92 15.95
N PHE A 390 -17.64 2.19 15.39
CA PHE A 390 -17.82 2.52 13.97
C PHE A 390 -17.83 4.04 13.78
N ILE A 391 -17.43 4.50 12.59
CA ILE A 391 -17.49 5.92 12.23
C ILE A 391 -18.96 6.32 12.07
N THR A 392 -19.42 7.32 12.81
CA THR A 392 -20.81 7.79 12.76
C THR A 392 -20.93 9.24 12.27
N ARG A 393 -20.20 10.18 12.87
CA ARG A 393 -20.25 11.61 12.54
C ARG A 393 -18.87 12.25 12.66
N PHE A 394 -18.62 13.24 11.81
CA PHE A 394 -17.50 14.16 11.92
C PHE A 394 -17.99 15.46 12.56
N ASN A 395 -17.36 15.85 13.66
CA ASN A 395 -17.57 17.14 14.30
C ASN A 395 -16.21 17.76 14.61
N ASP A 396 -15.63 18.40 13.59
CA ASP A 396 -14.28 18.95 13.63
C ASP A 396 -14.15 20.09 14.66
N GLU A 397 -15.18 20.92 14.79
CA GLU A 397 -15.19 22.04 15.74
C GLU A 397 -15.16 21.52 17.18
N ASP A 398 -16.10 20.64 17.56
CA ASP A 398 -16.13 20.08 18.92
C ASP A 398 -14.87 19.29 19.24
N PHE A 399 -14.35 18.52 18.28
CA PHE A 399 -13.09 17.80 18.44
C PHE A 399 -11.93 18.76 18.74
N ARG A 400 -11.73 19.82 17.94
CA ARG A 400 -10.65 20.79 18.15
C ARG A 400 -10.80 21.53 19.47
N GLN A 401 -12.01 21.91 19.85
CA GLN A 401 -12.27 22.56 21.14
C GLN A 401 -11.95 21.64 22.31
N ASN A 402 -12.32 20.36 22.22
CA ASN A 402 -12.01 19.38 23.24
C ASN A 402 -10.49 19.18 23.41
N VAL A 403 -9.76 19.02 22.30
CA VAL A 403 -8.29 18.91 22.33
C VAL A 403 -7.66 20.16 22.95
N LEU A 404 -8.09 21.36 22.54
CA LEU A 404 -7.56 22.61 23.08
C LEU A 404 -7.82 22.76 24.58
N PHE A 405 -9.02 22.41 25.03
CA PHE A 405 -9.40 22.45 26.44
C PHE A 405 -8.56 21.49 27.28
N GLU A 406 -8.47 20.22 26.86
CA GLU A 406 -7.70 19.20 27.58
C GLU A 406 -6.20 19.50 27.58
N ALA A 407 -5.64 19.96 26.45
CA ALA A 407 -4.22 20.31 26.37
C ALA A 407 -3.86 21.46 27.32
N LYS A 408 -4.68 22.52 27.37
CA LYS A 408 -4.49 23.64 28.30
C LYS A 408 -4.65 23.21 29.76
N ALA A 409 -5.58 22.30 30.06
CA ALA A 409 -5.75 21.75 31.41
C ALA A 409 -4.52 20.97 31.88
N LEU A 410 -3.76 20.37 30.96
CA LEU A 410 -2.50 19.69 31.24
C LEU A 410 -1.28 20.63 31.28
N GLY A 411 -1.47 21.93 31.01
CA GLY A 411 -0.42 22.94 31.06
C GLY A 411 0.41 23.07 29.77
N LEU A 412 -0.06 22.51 28.65
CA LEU A 412 0.58 22.69 27.34
C LEU A 412 0.30 24.10 26.79
N ASP A 413 1.33 24.78 26.29
CA ASP A 413 1.21 26.10 25.65
C ASP A 413 0.71 25.95 24.20
N VAL A 414 -0.59 25.69 24.07
CA VAL A 414 -1.24 25.47 22.77
C VAL A 414 -1.84 26.75 22.23
N ASN A 415 -1.27 27.19 21.11
CA ASN A 415 -1.74 28.37 20.36
C ASN A 415 -2.41 27.99 19.02
N PHE A 416 -2.35 26.73 18.61
CA PHE A 416 -2.90 26.22 17.36
C PHE A 416 -3.33 24.75 17.48
N ILE A 417 -4.35 24.34 16.72
CA ILE A 417 -4.77 22.93 16.61
C ILE A 417 -4.80 22.57 15.12
N GLY A 418 -3.74 21.93 14.64
CA GLY A 418 -3.59 21.38 13.30
C GLY A 418 -4.11 19.95 13.27
N PHE A 419 -5.14 19.69 12.48
CA PHE A 419 -5.58 18.32 12.16
C PHE A 419 -6.31 18.35 10.81
N PRO A 420 -5.67 18.81 9.72
CA PRO A 420 -6.36 19.09 8.46
C PRO A 420 -6.96 17.83 7.82
N LEU A 421 -6.41 16.66 8.13
CA LEU A 421 -6.84 15.39 7.55
C LEU A 421 -7.99 14.73 8.34
N ARG A 422 -8.34 15.21 9.54
CA ARG A 422 -9.52 14.78 10.32
C ARG A 422 -10.82 15.41 9.81
N ASN A 423 -10.99 15.40 8.49
CA ASN A 423 -12.10 16.06 7.82
C ASN A 423 -12.98 15.04 7.10
N ALA A 424 -14.31 15.22 7.19
CA ALA A 424 -15.29 14.35 6.54
C ALA A 424 -15.08 14.20 5.04
N LYS A 425 -14.45 15.19 4.37
CA LYS A 425 -14.10 15.11 2.95
C LYS A 425 -13.23 13.88 2.68
N TYR A 426 -12.25 13.60 3.54
CA TYR A 426 -11.34 12.46 3.41
C TYR A 426 -11.92 11.14 3.94
N SER A 427 -13.22 11.07 4.28
CA SER A 427 -13.83 9.80 4.64
C SER A 427 -14.09 8.94 3.42
N SER A 428 -13.96 7.62 3.56
CA SER A 428 -14.28 6.66 2.50
C SER A 428 -15.72 6.81 2.00
N PHE A 429 -16.66 7.20 2.88
CA PHE A 429 -18.04 7.52 2.51
C PHE A 429 -18.13 8.70 1.54
N THR A 430 -17.52 9.83 1.88
CA THR A 430 -17.56 11.03 1.01
C THR A 430 -16.83 10.79 -0.31
N MET A 431 -15.70 10.09 -0.28
CA MET A 431 -15.00 9.67 -1.50
C MET A 431 -15.88 8.79 -2.40
N LEU A 432 -16.61 7.82 -1.82
CA LEU A 432 -17.54 6.98 -2.54
C LEU A 432 -18.67 7.76 -3.19
N GLN A 433 -19.22 8.78 -2.51
CA GLN A 433 -20.22 9.68 -3.11
C GLN A 433 -19.66 10.48 -4.29
N GLY A 434 -18.39 10.92 -4.20
CA GLY A 434 -17.69 11.55 -5.32
C GLY A 434 -17.60 10.63 -6.54
N HIS A 435 -17.30 9.34 -6.32
CA HIS A 435 -17.22 8.34 -7.39
C HIS A 435 -18.56 8.15 -8.12
N LEU A 436 -19.67 8.08 -7.40
CA LEU A 436 -21.01 7.84 -7.98
C LEU A 436 -21.44 8.92 -8.98
N ASN A 437 -20.91 10.13 -8.85
CA ASN A 437 -21.25 11.28 -9.68
C ASN A 437 -20.26 11.54 -10.83
N THR A 438 -19.28 10.66 -11.02
CA THR A 438 -18.17 10.87 -11.95
C THR A 438 -18.36 10.10 -13.27
N LYS A 439 -18.19 10.78 -14.41
CA LYS A 439 -18.36 10.19 -15.75
C LYS A 439 -17.21 9.26 -16.19
N TYR A 440 -16.14 9.21 -15.40
CA TYR A 440 -14.92 8.44 -15.66
C TYR A 440 -14.29 8.73 -17.03
N ASP A 441 -14.22 10.02 -17.38
CA ASP A 441 -13.39 10.58 -18.44
C ASP A 441 -12.21 11.35 -17.82
N TYR A 442 -11.25 11.73 -18.67
CA TYR A 442 -10.00 12.37 -18.22
C TYR A 442 -10.24 13.61 -17.35
N GLN A 443 -11.13 14.50 -17.81
CA GLN A 443 -11.42 15.76 -17.12
C GLN A 443 -12.10 15.51 -15.78
N SER A 444 -13.13 14.67 -15.76
CA SER A 444 -13.93 14.42 -14.55
C SER A 444 -13.12 13.69 -13.48
N VAL A 445 -12.29 12.71 -13.85
CA VAL A 445 -11.43 12.00 -12.89
C VAL A 445 -10.32 12.91 -12.36
N SER A 446 -9.68 13.69 -13.24
CA SER A 446 -8.66 14.65 -12.82
C SER A 446 -9.22 15.71 -11.86
N GLN A 447 -10.41 16.23 -12.15
CA GLN A 447 -11.11 17.16 -11.25
C GLN A 447 -11.41 16.52 -9.89
N LEU A 448 -11.94 15.29 -9.89
CA LEU A 448 -12.23 14.57 -8.65
C LEU A 448 -10.98 14.36 -7.80
N ILE A 449 -9.88 13.89 -8.40
CA ILE A 449 -8.62 13.67 -7.69
C ILE A 449 -8.10 15.01 -7.14
N ASN A 450 -8.07 16.06 -7.96
CA ASN A 450 -7.56 17.37 -7.56
C ASN A 450 -8.32 18.00 -6.38
N ILE A 451 -9.63 17.75 -6.23
CA ILE A 451 -10.43 18.21 -5.08
C ILE A 451 -9.86 17.69 -3.74
N TYR A 452 -9.25 16.50 -3.75
CA TYR A 452 -8.66 15.92 -2.54
C TYR A 452 -7.20 16.33 -2.33
N LEU A 453 -6.49 16.69 -3.41
CA LEU A 453 -5.08 17.07 -3.34
C LEU A 453 -4.84 18.56 -3.07
N SER A 454 -5.84 19.41 -3.36
CA SER A 454 -5.93 20.80 -2.91
C SER A 454 -6.24 20.88 -1.42
#